data_AF-A0A4Q2LL30-F1
#
_entry.id   AF-A0A4Q2LL30-F1
#
_cell.length_a   1.000
_cell.length_b   1.000
_cell.length_c   1.000
_cell.angle_alpha   90.00
_cell.angle_beta   90.00
_cell.angle_gamma   90.00
#
_symmetry.space_group_name_H-M   'P 1'
#
loop_
_entity.id
_entity.type
_entity.pdbx_description
1 polymer ?
#
loop_
_entity_poly.entity_id
_entity_poly.type
_entity_poly.pdbx_seq_one_letter_code
_entity_poly.pdbx_strand_id
1 'polypeptide(L)'
;MSTGLWCNYCQRRSKMMRKFKLWILVSLIVVMSASGTLINWEVAYAEDAAPVTVYRDAHYSGTAQSFDVGFYDVNVLKSGVGNDTISSIRIAPGYRVTLYEDAIYSGNGHVLASDTEWLDNFNDVTSSLKVELIGASTLPVIAYRNPSYRGVEQQFDVGMYNLNEINQGVGSDRLSSMRVRPGYKVTLYQHQNFSGATKVLTADNDFITDFDDMMSSMKVEQISPVDSTSVAVPGNTYSDVSKRQLLEAFAPKIWFAQGEVYFPSSVEYTFPYVDRYLNPSSGKYELKTKTPLDPYHLKLPYFAGDLANAPIYAFWVEKEYQNVDLVYYQFSPYDLGKTVLGTEVGDHVGDWERVTVRLAKFEDNNTQYVKPVQVLYGAHFLATIYSWDEVDKIDGTHPVAYSAFGSHGMWKDQGNHVYKDLFVVKLIDVANQGTAWDTWHNVQAFQYFPNQKTGVGLGNPFPDWLGRDYEDPNSGAIYRFGNPSQGTFFGQPLLAGGPGGPQQKTALLNDVTLD
;
A
#
# COMPACT_ATOMS: atom_id res chain seq x y z
N MET A 1 61.25 -55.08 7.78
CA MET A 1 62.28 -55.34 6.76
C MET A 1 61.81 -54.75 5.45
N SER A 2 62.63 -53.87 4.88
CA SER A 2 62.44 -53.20 3.59
C SER A 2 62.36 -54.22 2.44
N THR A 3 61.51 -53.97 1.45
CA THR A 3 61.91 -53.92 0.02
C THR A 3 60.69 -53.53 -0.82
N GLY A 4 60.80 -52.40 -1.52
CA GLY A 4 59.95 -52.04 -2.65
C GLY A 4 60.65 -52.36 -3.96
N LEU A 5 59.92 -52.25 -5.08
CA LEU A 5 60.35 -51.88 -6.45
C LEU A 5 59.10 -52.02 -7.36
N TRP A 6 58.42 -50.92 -7.69
CA TRP A 6 58.63 -50.06 -8.87
C TRP A 6 58.22 -50.70 -10.20
N CYS A 7 57.22 -50.11 -10.88
CA CYS A 7 57.37 -49.71 -12.28
C CYS A 7 56.35 -48.61 -12.64
N ASN A 8 56.86 -47.49 -13.15
CA ASN A 8 56.16 -46.34 -13.71
C ASN A 8 56.14 -46.48 -15.24
N TYR A 9 55.09 -46.00 -15.92
CA TYR A 9 55.26 -45.12 -17.10
C TYR A 9 53.98 -44.35 -17.47
N CYS A 10 54.08 -43.00 -17.40
CA CYS A 10 53.63 -41.92 -18.32
C CYS A 10 52.17 -41.86 -18.85
N GLN A 11 51.51 -40.70 -19.04
CA GLN A 11 51.91 -39.28 -18.99
C GLN A 11 50.67 -38.34 -19.12
N ARG A 12 50.79 -37.12 -18.56
CA ARG A 12 50.18 -35.80 -18.95
C ARG A 12 48.76 -35.51 -18.40
N ARG A 13 48.43 -34.35 -17.79
CA ARG A 13 48.97 -32.97 -17.79
C ARG A 13 48.46 -32.22 -16.51
N SER A 14 49.36 -31.62 -15.71
CA SER A 14 49.53 -30.15 -15.48
C SER A 14 48.42 -29.45 -14.66
N LYS A 15 48.62 -29.19 -13.35
CA LYS A 15 49.11 -27.93 -12.70
C LYS A 15 48.14 -26.72 -12.92
N MET A 16 47.71 -25.94 -11.92
CA MET A 16 48.53 -25.27 -10.90
C MET A 16 47.64 -24.55 -9.85
N MET A 17 48.02 -24.64 -8.57
CA MET A 17 47.53 -23.79 -7.48
C MET A 17 47.93 -22.32 -7.68
N ARG A 18 47.07 -21.36 -7.30
CA ARG A 18 47.49 -19.98 -7.06
C ARG A 18 46.87 -19.45 -5.75
N LYS A 19 47.75 -18.84 -4.96
CA LYS A 19 47.54 -18.32 -3.60
C LYS A 19 46.59 -17.13 -3.61
N PHE A 20 45.67 -17.08 -2.64
CA PHE A 20 44.86 -15.90 -2.36
C PHE A 20 45.59 -14.99 -1.36
N LYS A 21 45.68 -13.71 -1.70
CA LYS A 21 45.83 -12.59 -0.76
C LYS A 21 44.71 -11.63 -1.09
N LEU A 22 43.81 -11.40 -0.14
CA LEU A 22 42.82 -10.32 -0.20
C LEU A 22 43.08 -9.40 0.99
N TRP A 23 43.26 -8.12 0.68
CA TRP A 23 43.07 -7.01 1.60
C TRP A 23 42.06 -6.10 0.92
N ILE A 24 40.95 -5.81 1.58
CA ILE A 24 40.34 -4.48 1.74
C ILE A 24 39.23 -4.62 2.80
N LEU A 25 39.23 -3.64 3.68
CA LEU A 25 38.47 -3.48 4.91
C LEU A 25 37.08 -2.89 4.59
N VAL A 26 36.02 -3.37 5.22
CA VAL A 26 34.83 -2.55 5.50
C VAL A 26 34.59 -2.61 6.99
N SER A 27 34.58 -1.43 7.60
CA SER A 27 34.52 -1.22 9.05
C SER A 27 33.16 -1.62 9.62
N LEU A 28 33.21 -2.54 10.59
CA LEU A 28 32.16 -2.84 11.55
C LEU A 28 32.25 -1.79 12.68
N ILE A 29 31.17 -1.09 13.03
CA ILE A 29 31.04 -0.51 14.37
C ILE A 29 30.05 -1.41 15.12
N VAL A 30 30.60 -2.22 16.03
CA VAL A 30 29.85 -2.87 17.11
C VAL A 30 30.50 -2.38 18.40
N VAL A 31 29.74 -1.68 19.24
CA VAL A 31 30.08 -1.55 20.67
C VAL A 31 29.49 -2.78 21.35
N MET A 32 30.38 -3.64 21.84
CA MET A 32 30.04 -4.78 22.69
C MET A 32 29.69 -4.30 24.10
N SER A 33 28.69 -4.94 24.73
CA SER A 33 28.96 -5.54 26.03
C SER A 33 28.13 -6.79 26.28
N ALA A 34 28.89 -7.89 26.33
CA ALA A 34 28.80 -9.06 27.19
C ALA A 34 27.48 -9.87 27.25
N SER A 35 27.65 -11.11 26.76
CA SER A 35 26.95 -12.35 27.17
C SER A 35 25.77 -12.75 26.28
N GLY A 36 26.09 -13.41 25.18
CA GLY A 36 25.12 -14.16 24.37
C GLY A 36 25.77 -14.63 23.08
N THR A 37 25.88 -15.94 22.90
CA THR A 37 26.26 -16.56 21.62
C THR A 37 25.39 -16.01 20.49
N LEU A 38 25.99 -15.28 19.55
CA LEU A 38 25.37 -14.92 18.29
C LEU A 38 25.37 -16.14 17.37
N ILE A 39 24.19 -16.70 17.13
CA ILE A 39 23.92 -17.55 15.97
C ILE A 39 23.93 -16.62 14.76
N ASN A 40 25.03 -16.66 14.00
CA ASN A 40 25.15 -15.92 12.75
C ASN A 40 24.38 -16.71 11.67
N TRP A 41 23.24 -16.20 11.23
CA TRP A 41 22.53 -16.75 10.08
C TRP A 41 23.19 -16.21 8.83
N GLU A 42 24.17 -16.94 8.32
CA GLU A 42 24.74 -16.69 7.01
C GLU A 42 23.77 -17.27 5.97
N VAL A 43 22.92 -16.42 5.38
CA VAL A 43 22.14 -16.80 4.21
C VAL A 43 23.13 -16.95 3.06
N ALA A 44 23.45 -18.19 2.73
CA ALA A 44 24.21 -18.53 1.54
C ALA A 44 23.35 -18.19 0.31
N TYR A 45 23.62 -17.07 -0.34
CA TYR A 45 23.14 -16.82 -1.69
C TYR A 45 23.96 -17.68 -2.64
N ALA A 46 23.30 -18.63 -3.32
CA ALA A 46 23.90 -19.32 -4.45
C ALA A 46 24.14 -18.30 -5.57
N GLU A 47 25.36 -18.24 -6.10
CA GLU A 47 25.61 -17.54 -7.37
C GLU A 47 24.79 -18.21 -8.49
N ASP A 48 24.14 -17.37 -9.33
CA ASP A 48 23.56 -17.65 -10.65
C ASP A 48 22.14 -18.26 -10.78
N ALA A 49 21.19 -17.92 -9.90
CA ALA A 49 19.76 -18.05 -10.23
C ALA A 49 19.10 -16.67 -10.24
N ALA A 50 18.47 -16.29 -11.37
CA ALA A 50 17.72 -15.04 -11.44
C ALA A 50 16.62 -15.04 -10.36
N PRO A 51 16.37 -13.89 -9.70
CA PRO A 51 15.45 -13.81 -8.56
C PRO A 51 14.00 -14.11 -8.91
N VAL A 52 13.62 -14.04 -10.20
CA VAL A 52 12.26 -14.25 -10.66
C VAL A 52 12.25 -15.27 -11.79
N THR A 53 11.29 -16.19 -11.76
CA THR A 53 10.98 -17.05 -12.91
C THR A 53 9.48 -17.11 -13.13
N VAL A 54 9.04 -16.76 -14.33
CA VAL A 54 7.64 -16.88 -14.76
C VAL A 54 7.45 -18.14 -15.59
N TYR A 55 6.23 -18.67 -15.55
CA TYR A 55 5.87 -19.93 -16.16
C TYR A 55 4.60 -19.78 -16.97
N ARG A 56 4.59 -20.44 -18.13
CA ARG A 56 3.46 -20.45 -19.04
C ARG A 56 2.24 -21.14 -18.45
N ASP A 57 2.44 -22.22 -17.70
CA ASP A 57 1.34 -23.00 -17.15
C ASP A 57 1.28 -22.83 -15.61
N ALA A 58 0.13 -23.18 -15.04
CA ALA A 58 -0.09 -23.16 -13.59
C ALA A 58 0.89 -24.08 -12.84
N HIS A 59 1.01 -23.87 -11.52
CA HIS A 59 1.84 -24.68 -10.62
C HIS A 59 3.30 -24.81 -11.08
N TYR A 60 3.86 -23.72 -11.61
CA TYR A 60 5.28 -23.58 -11.98
C TYR A 60 5.70 -24.57 -13.07
N SER A 61 4.86 -24.76 -14.08
CA SER A 61 5.07 -25.74 -15.16
C SER A 61 5.06 -25.11 -16.56
N GLY A 62 5.39 -25.91 -17.58
CA GLY A 62 5.46 -25.42 -18.95
C GLY A 62 6.74 -24.65 -19.29
N THR A 63 6.67 -23.85 -20.35
CA THR A 63 7.76 -22.94 -20.76
C THR A 63 8.01 -21.92 -19.66
N ALA A 64 9.29 -21.68 -19.33
CA ALA A 64 9.67 -20.74 -18.29
C ALA A 64 10.68 -19.70 -18.80
N GLN A 65 10.70 -18.53 -18.16
CA GLN A 65 11.66 -17.46 -18.42
C GLN A 65 12.05 -16.79 -17.09
N SER A 66 13.34 -16.56 -16.90
CA SER A 66 13.89 -15.98 -15.67
C SER A 66 14.36 -14.54 -15.90
N PHE A 67 14.23 -13.71 -14.87
CA PHE A 67 14.48 -12.27 -14.92
C PHE A 67 15.28 -11.80 -13.70
N ASP A 68 16.24 -10.93 -13.95
CA ASP A 68 16.92 -10.11 -12.94
C ASP A 68 16.11 -8.84 -12.65
N VAL A 69 16.64 -7.96 -11.78
CA VAL A 69 16.05 -6.63 -11.56
C VAL A 69 16.05 -5.86 -12.88
N GLY A 70 14.90 -5.32 -13.26
CA GLY A 70 14.77 -4.57 -14.50
C GLY A 70 13.35 -4.48 -15.06
N PHE A 71 13.29 -3.98 -16.28
CA PHE A 71 12.08 -3.71 -17.04
C PHE A 71 12.07 -4.58 -18.30
N TYR A 72 10.99 -5.34 -18.49
CA TYR A 72 10.88 -6.32 -19.57
C TYR A 72 9.55 -6.16 -20.30
N ASP A 73 9.64 -5.74 -21.56
CA ASP A 73 8.47 -5.49 -22.42
C ASP A 73 8.13 -6.71 -23.29
N VAL A 74 7.03 -6.62 -24.02
CA VAL A 74 6.42 -7.68 -24.84
C VAL A 74 7.41 -8.44 -25.73
N ASN A 75 8.40 -7.75 -26.31
CA ASN A 75 9.38 -8.38 -27.18
C ASN A 75 10.30 -9.36 -26.43
N VAL A 76 10.62 -9.06 -25.16
CA VAL A 76 11.40 -9.96 -24.31
C VAL A 76 10.56 -11.17 -23.93
N LEU A 77 9.29 -10.98 -23.57
CA LEU A 77 8.39 -12.08 -23.19
C LEU A 77 8.13 -13.02 -24.38
N LYS A 78 7.88 -12.48 -25.57
CA LYS A 78 7.70 -13.26 -26.82
C LYS A 78 8.90 -14.13 -27.18
N SER A 79 10.10 -13.76 -26.74
CA SER A 79 11.32 -14.54 -26.98
C SER A 79 11.50 -15.73 -26.02
N GLY A 80 10.71 -15.80 -24.93
CA GLY A 80 10.77 -16.86 -23.93
C GLY A 80 9.39 -17.42 -23.61
N VAL A 81 8.75 -16.93 -22.55
CA VAL A 81 7.49 -17.50 -22.01
C VAL A 81 6.27 -17.26 -22.92
N GLY A 82 6.30 -16.23 -23.77
CA GLY A 82 5.20 -15.79 -24.62
C GLY A 82 4.53 -14.51 -24.12
N ASN A 83 3.75 -13.86 -24.99
CA ASN A 83 2.87 -12.74 -24.61
C ASN A 83 1.52 -13.29 -24.20
N ASP A 84 0.90 -12.75 -23.13
CA ASP A 84 -0.43 -13.17 -22.70
C ASP A 84 -0.49 -14.68 -22.41
N THR A 85 0.58 -15.21 -21.81
CA THR A 85 0.71 -16.65 -21.53
C THR A 85 1.19 -16.97 -20.13
N ILE A 86 1.45 -15.98 -19.27
CA ILE A 86 1.98 -16.25 -17.92
C ILE A 86 0.82 -16.69 -17.03
N SER A 87 0.97 -17.87 -16.41
CA SER A 87 -0.02 -18.45 -15.50
C SER A 87 0.48 -18.61 -14.06
N SER A 88 1.80 -18.72 -13.85
CA SER A 88 2.40 -18.82 -12.52
C SER A 88 3.80 -18.21 -12.45
N ILE A 89 4.26 -17.89 -11.24
CA ILE A 89 5.51 -17.15 -11.02
C ILE A 89 6.17 -17.53 -9.70
N ARG A 90 7.50 -17.68 -9.71
CA ARG A 90 8.33 -17.79 -8.52
C ARG A 90 9.12 -16.52 -8.31
N ILE A 91 9.18 -16.06 -7.06
CA ILE A 91 9.81 -14.81 -6.64
C ILE A 91 10.68 -15.08 -5.42
N ALA A 92 11.97 -14.84 -5.55
CA ALA A 92 12.92 -14.97 -4.46
C ALA A 92 12.57 -13.98 -3.31
N PRO A 93 12.77 -14.37 -2.04
CA PRO A 93 12.56 -13.46 -0.92
C PRO A 93 13.33 -12.15 -1.08
N GLY A 94 12.67 -11.03 -0.78
CA GLY A 94 13.25 -9.68 -0.92
C GLY A 94 13.04 -9.03 -2.29
N TYR A 95 12.41 -9.72 -3.24
CA TYR A 95 12.04 -9.17 -4.54
C TYR A 95 10.53 -9.04 -4.69
N ARG A 96 10.12 -8.14 -5.58
CA ARG A 96 8.74 -8.05 -6.07
C ARG A 96 8.72 -7.93 -7.58
N VAL A 97 7.57 -8.28 -8.15
CA VAL A 97 7.28 -8.18 -9.58
C VAL A 97 5.96 -7.44 -9.75
N THR A 98 5.95 -6.44 -10.63
CA THR A 98 4.71 -5.87 -11.14
C THR A 98 4.49 -6.40 -12.56
N LEU A 99 3.42 -7.17 -12.75
CA LEU A 99 2.94 -7.59 -14.06
C LEU A 99 1.99 -6.53 -14.61
N TYR A 100 2.02 -6.30 -15.92
CA TYR A 100 1.18 -5.32 -16.61
C TYR A 100 0.44 -5.98 -17.76
N GLU A 101 -0.85 -5.69 -17.89
CA GLU A 101 -1.70 -6.26 -18.95
C GLU A 101 -1.21 -5.87 -20.34
N ASP A 102 -0.74 -4.63 -20.48
CA ASP A 102 -0.31 -4.10 -21.76
C ASP A 102 1.23 -3.98 -21.85
N ALA A 103 1.71 -3.78 -23.07
CA ALA A 103 3.10 -3.42 -23.32
C ALA A 103 3.47 -2.10 -22.63
N ILE A 104 4.77 -1.75 -22.63
CA ILE A 104 5.30 -0.47 -22.10
C ILE A 104 4.87 -0.14 -20.66
N TYR A 105 4.61 -1.16 -19.83
CA TYR A 105 4.22 -1.05 -18.42
C TYR A 105 2.89 -0.30 -18.22
N SER A 106 1.93 -0.54 -19.11
CA SER A 106 0.62 0.10 -19.12
C SER A 106 -0.52 -0.89 -18.84
N GLY A 107 -1.77 -0.42 -18.83
CA GLY A 107 -2.92 -1.24 -18.44
C GLY A 107 -3.01 -1.47 -16.93
N ASN A 108 -3.84 -2.44 -16.51
CA ASN A 108 -3.88 -2.80 -15.09
C ASN A 108 -2.57 -3.49 -14.69
N GLY A 109 -2.15 -3.24 -13.44
CA GLY A 109 -0.96 -3.85 -12.86
C GLY A 109 -1.30 -4.84 -11.75
N HIS A 110 -0.47 -5.86 -11.58
CA HIS A 110 -0.56 -6.83 -10.49
C HIS A 110 0.79 -7.00 -9.80
N VAL A 111 0.87 -6.61 -8.52
CA VAL A 111 2.09 -6.66 -7.71
C VAL A 111 2.15 -7.95 -6.92
N LEU A 112 3.26 -8.67 -7.04
CA LEU A 112 3.55 -9.93 -6.37
C LEU A 112 4.90 -9.86 -5.67
N ALA A 113 4.98 -10.36 -4.43
CA ALA A 113 6.22 -10.40 -3.64
C ALA A 113 6.56 -11.81 -3.14
N SER A 114 5.86 -12.82 -3.65
CA SER A 114 6.04 -14.22 -3.29
C SER A 114 5.64 -15.12 -4.45
N ASP A 115 6.04 -16.39 -4.36
CA ASP A 115 5.56 -17.44 -5.26
C ASP A 115 4.04 -17.43 -5.37
N THR A 116 3.55 -17.55 -6.60
CA THR A 116 2.13 -17.56 -6.96
C THR A 116 1.89 -18.66 -7.98
N GLU A 117 1.21 -19.72 -7.56
CA GLU A 117 0.98 -20.91 -8.39
C GLU A 117 -0.09 -20.74 -9.46
N TRP A 118 -0.93 -19.71 -9.31
CA TRP A 118 -2.01 -19.37 -10.22
C TRP A 118 -2.32 -17.87 -10.12
N LEU A 119 -2.33 -17.16 -11.25
CA LEU A 119 -2.48 -15.70 -11.30
C LEU A 119 -3.94 -15.19 -11.25
N ASP A 120 -4.92 -16.09 -11.07
CA ASP A 120 -6.35 -15.75 -11.02
C ASP A 120 -6.78 -14.85 -12.20
N ASN A 121 -7.28 -13.65 -11.90
CA ASN A 121 -7.77 -12.70 -12.90
C ASN A 121 -6.65 -12.09 -13.78
N PHE A 122 -5.38 -12.29 -13.43
CA PHE A 122 -4.22 -11.83 -14.18
C PHE A 122 -3.56 -12.95 -15.00
N ASN A 123 -4.22 -14.10 -15.10
CA ASN A 123 -3.76 -15.23 -15.90
C ASN A 123 -3.80 -14.91 -17.41
N ASP A 124 -2.73 -15.21 -18.13
CA ASP A 124 -2.67 -15.10 -19.60
C ASP A 124 -2.99 -13.70 -20.14
N VAL A 125 -2.67 -12.65 -19.39
CA VAL A 125 -2.86 -11.26 -19.85
C VAL A 125 -1.59 -10.41 -19.75
N THR A 126 -0.49 -10.94 -19.24
CA THR A 126 0.73 -10.13 -19.05
C THR A 126 1.46 -9.87 -20.37
N SER A 127 1.63 -8.59 -20.70
CA SER A 127 2.42 -8.13 -21.85
C SER A 127 3.71 -7.39 -21.48
N SER A 128 3.87 -6.94 -20.24
CA SER A 128 5.14 -6.42 -19.73
C SER A 128 5.29 -6.62 -18.21
N LEU A 129 6.51 -6.59 -17.69
CA LEU A 129 6.76 -6.73 -16.26
C LEU A 129 7.96 -5.91 -15.77
N LYS A 130 7.92 -5.58 -14.48
CA LYS A 130 9.00 -4.92 -13.73
C LYS A 130 9.43 -5.81 -12.57
N VAL A 131 10.72 -6.10 -12.44
CA VAL A 131 11.31 -6.83 -11.30
C VAL A 131 12.12 -5.86 -10.45
N GLU A 132 11.89 -5.88 -9.14
CA GLU A 132 12.48 -4.92 -8.20
C GLU A 132 13.00 -5.60 -6.94
N LEU A 133 14.08 -5.06 -6.40
CA LEU A 133 14.54 -5.37 -5.05
C LEU A 133 13.76 -4.49 -4.05
N ILE A 134 13.08 -5.13 -3.09
CA ILE A 134 12.33 -4.43 -2.05
C ILE A 134 13.30 -3.67 -1.15
N GLY A 135 13.05 -2.37 -0.96
CA GLY A 135 13.90 -1.50 -0.15
C GLY A 135 15.18 -1.03 -0.84
N ALA A 136 15.27 -1.16 -2.17
CA ALA A 136 16.39 -0.60 -2.93
C ALA A 136 16.51 0.93 -2.70
N SER A 137 17.74 1.41 -2.64
CA SER A 137 18.01 2.85 -2.61
C SER A 137 17.64 3.47 -3.95
N THR A 138 16.97 4.62 -3.90
CA THR A 138 16.54 5.37 -5.08
C THR A 138 17.28 6.70 -5.17
N LEU A 139 17.28 7.34 -6.35
CA LEU A 139 17.71 8.74 -6.45
C LEU A 139 16.65 9.68 -5.84
N PRO A 140 17.03 10.94 -5.54
CA PRO A 140 16.15 11.91 -4.89
C PRO A 140 14.88 12.31 -5.65
N VAL A 141 14.77 11.98 -6.94
CA VAL A 141 13.59 12.25 -7.75
C VAL A 141 13.30 11.05 -8.64
N ILE A 142 12.02 10.68 -8.76
CA ILE A 142 11.56 9.69 -9.75
C ILE A 142 10.38 10.26 -10.52
N ALA A 143 10.51 10.34 -11.83
CA ALA A 143 9.46 10.75 -12.76
C ALA A 143 8.74 9.53 -13.33
N TYR A 144 7.44 9.63 -13.53
CA TYR A 144 6.59 8.54 -14.03
C TYR A 144 5.69 9.00 -15.17
N ARG A 145 5.51 8.13 -16.17
CA ARG A 145 4.65 8.42 -17.32
C ARG A 145 3.17 8.41 -17.01
N ASN A 146 2.75 7.67 -16.00
CA ASN A 146 1.34 7.53 -15.66
C ASN A 146 1.08 8.14 -14.27
N PRO A 147 -0.17 8.50 -13.95
CA PRO A 147 -0.58 8.83 -12.60
C PRO A 147 -0.27 7.72 -11.60
N SER A 148 -0.25 8.09 -10.32
CA SER A 148 -0.06 7.17 -9.19
C SER A 148 1.23 6.35 -9.23
N TYR A 149 2.30 6.97 -9.75
CA TYR A 149 3.65 6.41 -9.78
C TYR A 149 3.77 5.12 -10.60
N ARG A 150 3.05 5.04 -11.72
CA ARG A 150 2.99 3.88 -12.61
C ARG A 150 3.67 4.14 -13.95
N GLY A 151 3.84 3.07 -14.73
CA GLY A 151 4.38 3.15 -16.08
C GLY A 151 5.89 3.22 -16.12
N VAL A 152 6.41 3.68 -17.27
CA VAL A 152 7.85 3.94 -17.44
C VAL A 152 8.29 4.99 -16.42
N GLU A 153 9.38 4.69 -15.71
CA GLU A 153 9.97 5.59 -14.72
C GLU A 153 11.39 6.02 -15.10
N GLN A 154 11.81 7.17 -14.57
CA GLN A 154 13.19 7.64 -14.69
C GLN A 154 13.62 8.34 -13.39
N GLN A 155 14.80 7.96 -12.89
CA GLN A 155 15.34 8.49 -11.65
C GLN A 155 16.36 9.62 -11.94
N PHE A 156 16.38 10.64 -11.09
CA PHE A 156 17.24 11.81 -11.26
C PHE A 156 17.87 12.26 -9.93
N ASP A 157 19.08 12.77 -10.03
CA ASP A 157 19.82 13.42 -8.94
C ASP A 157 19.83 14.94 -9.14
N VAL A 158 20.56 15.69 -8.32
CA VAL A 158 20.78 17.13 -8.50
C VAL A 158 21.39 17.40 -9.88
N GLY A 159 20.76 18.27 -10.65
CA GLY A 159 21.20 18.52 -12.01
C GLY A 159 20.23 19.34 -12.86
N MET A 160 20.63 19.50 -14.12
CA MET A 160 19.86 20.15 -15.17
C MET A 160 19.67 19.13 -16.30
N TYR A 161 18.43 18.80 -16.61
CA TYR A 161 18.07 17.74 -17.55
C TYR A 161 17.25 18.34 -18.68
N ASN A 162 17.72 18.17 -19.91
CA ASN A 162 17.09 18.70 -21.10
C ASN A 162 16.48 17.56 -21.92
N LEU A 163 16.00 17.87 -23.11
CA LEU A 163 15.27 16.95 -23.98
C LEU A 163 15.97 15.60 -24.19
N ASN A 164 17.30 15.62 -24.34
CA ASN A 164 18.09 14.41 -24.58
C ASN A 164 18.08 13.47 -23.38
N GLU A 165 18.24 13.98 -22.16
CA GLU A 165 18.21 13.18 -20.94
C GLU A 165 16.80 12.68 -20.63
N ILE A 166 15.79 13.54 -20.79
CA ILE A 166 14.39 13.18 -20.55
C ILE A 166 13.91 12.08 -21.50
N ASN A 167 14.33 12.11 -22.77
CA ASN A 167 13.96 11.10 -23.76
C ASN A 167 14.62 9.72 -23.56
N GLN A 168 15.55 9.57 -22.61
CA GLN A 168 16.11 8.26 -22.26
C GLN A 168 15.17 7.42 -21.39
N GLY A 169 14.17 8.02 -20.76
CA GLY A 169 13.24 7.33 -19.87
C GLY A 169 11.82 7.86 -20.01
N VAL A 170 11.41 8.76 -19.11
CA VAL A 170 10.01 9.22 -19.01
C VAL A 170 9.53 9.89 -20.30
N GLY A 171 10.42 10.52 -21.07
CA GLY A 171 10.08 11.12 -22.35
C GLY A 171 9.48 12.52 -22.23
N SER A 172 9.71 13.34 -23.26
CA SER A 172 9.18 14.70 -23.36
C SER A 172 7.67 14.68 -23.49
N ASP A 173 6.98 15.57 -22.78
CA ASP A 173 5.53 15.75 -22.85
C ASP A 173 4.76 14.46 -22.50
N ARG A 174 5.28 13.71 -21.51
CA ARG A 174 4.76 12.41 -21.04
C ARG A 174 4.74 12.26 -19.52
N LEU A 175 5.03 13.31 -18.76
CA LEU A 175 5.12 13.23 -17.30
C LEU A 175 3.74 13.42 -16.68
N SER A 176 3.28 12.46 -15.89
CA SER A 176 2.00 12.59 -15.15
C SER A 176 2.15 12.57 -13.64
N SER A 177 3.15 11.87 -13.09
CA SER A 177 3.39 11.84 -11.64
C SER A 177 4.88 11.85 -11.30
N MET A 178 5.20 12.31 -10.09
CA MET A 178 6.58 12.47 -9.66
C MET A 178 6.72 12.25 -8.15
N ARG A 179 7.80 11.55 -7.76
CA ARG A 179 8.25 11.47 -6.37
C ARG A 179 9.43 12.38 -6.15
N VAL A 180 9.41 13.11 -5.03
CA VAL A 180 10.45 14.08 -4.65
C VAL A 180 10.77 13.89 -3.18
N ARG A 181 11.98 13.42 -2.90
CA ARG A 181 12.48 13.22 -1.54
C ARG A 181 12.52 14.55 -0.78
N PRO A 182 12.20 14.58 0.53
CA PRO A 182 12.45 15.75 1.37
C PRO A 182 13.89 16.27 1.21
N GLY A 183 14.04 17.60 1.10
CA GLY A 183 15.32 18.26 0.85
C GLY A 183 15.64 18.49 -0.62
N TYR A 184 14.69 18.23 -1.51
CA TYR A 184 14.84 18.47 -2.94
C TYR A 184 13.69 19.30 -3.49
N LYS A 185 14.01 20.09 -4.51
CA LYS A 185 13.07 20.90 -5.28
C LYS A 185 13.28 20.61 -6.75
N VAL A 186 12.19 20.30 -7.45
CA VAL A 186 12.17 20.13 -8.90
C VAL A 186 11.47 21.32 -9.53
N THR A 187 12.09 21.95 -10.53
CA THR A 187 11.43 22.91 -11.41
C THR A 187 11.26 22.28 -12.78
N LEU A 188 10.03 21.99 -13.16
CA LEU A 188 9.64 21.50 -14.47
C LEU A 188 9.48 22.68 -15.42
N TYR A 189 9.89 22.51 -16.68
CA TYR A 189 9.77 23.50 -17.74
C TYR A 189 9.04 22.90 -18.94
N GLN A 190 8.10 23.68 -19.48
CA GLN A 190 7.24 23.24 -20.58
C GLN A 190 8.03 22.95 -21.86
N HIS A 191 9.16 23.64 -22.04
CA HIS A 191 9.98 23.51 -23.23
C HIS A 191 11.40 23.11 -22.86
N GLN A 192 12.13 22.60 -23.85
CA GLN A 192 13.56 22.36 -23.76
C GLN A 192 14.33 23.64 -23.40
N ASN A 193 15.57 23.48 -22.95
CA ASN A 193 16.46 24.57 -22.53
C ASN A 193 15.88 25.44 -21.40
N PHE A 194 15.08 24.85 -20.50
CA PHE A 194 14.56 25.50 -19.30
C PHE A 194 13.72 26.74 -19.60
N SER A 195 12.78 26.61 -20.54
CA SER A 195 11.93 27.71 -21.03
C SER A 195 10.44 27.36 -21.04
N GLY A 196 9.58 28.36 -21.25
CA GLY A 196 8.13 28.20 -21.23
C GLY A 196 7.53 28.31 -19.82
N ALA A 197 6.32 27.80 -19.65
CA ALA A 197 5.68 27.72 -18.33
C ALA A 197 6.46 26.79 -17.39
N THR A 198 6.31 26.99 -16.08
CA THR A 198 7.04 26.22 -15.06
C THR A 198 6.14 25.72 -13.95
N LYS A 199 6.46 24.54 -13.40
CA LYS A 199 5.86 23.99 -12.18
C LYS A 199 6.96 23.63 -11.19
N VAL A 200 6.77 23.96 -9.92
CA VAL A 200 7.70 23.60 -8.84
C VAL A 200 7.09 22.50 -7.99
N LEU A 201 7.88 21.46 -7.69
CA LEU A 201 7.52 20.35 -6.80
C LEU A 201 8.58 20.19 -5.71
N THR A 202 8.15 19.99 -4.47
CA THR A 202 9.02 19.76 -3.29
C THR A 202 8.62 18.54 -2.47
N ALA A 203 7.65 17.77 -2.98
CA ALA A 203 7.11 16.57 -2.37
C ALA A 203 6.50 15.70 -3.48
N ASP A 204 6.12 14.48 -3.11
CA ASP A 204 5.41 13.55 -3.97
C ASP A 204 4.11 14.16 -4.52
N ASN A 205 3.85 13.92 -5.81
CA ASN A 205 2.66 14.34 -6.51
C ASN A 205 2.12 13.19 -7.37
N ASP A 206 0.96 12.67 -6.95
CA ASP A 206 0.31 11.48 -7.56
C ASP A 206 -0.23 11.77 -8.96
N PHE A 207 -0.63 13.03 -9.22
CA PHE A 207 -1.06 13.49 -10.53
C PHE A 207 -0.86 15.01 -10.67
N ILE A 208 0.05 15.41 -11.56
CA ILE A 208 0.46 16.81 -11.74
C ILE A 208 -0.55 17.53 -12.65
N THR A 209 -1.77 17.71 -12.15
CA THR A 209 -2.96 18.10 -12.93
C THR A 209 -2.76 19.35 -13.80
N ASP A 210 -2.06 20.37 -13.30
CA ASP A 210 -1.85 21.65 -14.00
C ASP A 210 -0.57 21.70 -14.87
N PHE A 211 0.14 20.57 -15.00
CA PHE A 211 1.35 20.44 -15.80
C PHE A 211 1.53 19.05 -16.44
N ASP A 212 0.45 18.28 -16.54
CA ASP A 212 0.41 16.91 -17.07
C ASP A 212 0.83 16.90 -18.54
N ASP A 213 1.71 15.99 -18.91
CA ASP A 213 2.23 15.83 -20.27
C ASP A 213 2.82 17.12 -20.88
N MET A 214 3.31 18.05 -20.05
CA MET A 214 3.89 19.32 -20.52
C MET A 214 5.41 19.40 -20.37
N MET A 215 6.05 18.53 -19.59
CA MET A 215 7.48 18.69 -19.25
C MET A 215 8.41 18.25 -20.39
N SER A 216 9.29 19.16 -20.81
CA SER A 216 10.34 18.90 -21.81
C SER A 216 11.77 19.13 -21.27
N SER A 217 11.92 19.84 -20.14
CA SER A 217 13.18 19.93 -19.40
C SER A 217 12.93 20.20 -17.92
N MET A 218 13.91 19.93 -17.06
CA MET A 218 13.76 20.16 -15.62
C MET A 218 15.09 20.45 -14.91
N LYS A 219 14.98 21.09 -13.75
CA LYS A 219 16.08 21.33 -12.82
C LYS A 219 15.77 20.70 -11.47
N VAL A 220 16.71 19.92 -10.94
CA VAL A 220 16.65 19.35 -9.59
C VAL A 220 17.68 20.06 -8.72
N GLU A 221 17.23 20.61 -7.60
CA GLU A 221 18.06 21.39 -6.67
C GLU A 221 17.93 20.83 -5.26
N GLN A 222 19.02 20.83 -4.51
CA GLN A 222 18.98 20.56 -3.08
C GLN A 222 18.48 21.80 -2.33
N ILE A 223 17.58 21.58 -1.38
CA ILE A 223 17.05 22.58 -0.45
C ILE A 223 17.15 22.02 0.98
N SER A 224 16.79 22.82 1.99
CA SER A 224 16.67 22.27 3.34
C SER A 224 15.52 21.24 3.38
N PRO A 225 15.74 20.04 3.95
CA PRO A 225 14.67 19.06 4.13
C PRO A 225 13.75 19.41 5.30
N VAL A 226 14.22 20.28 6.21
CA VAL A 226 13.50 20.69 7.41
C VAL A 226 12.75 21.99 7.15
N ASP A 227 11.43 21.97 7.38
CA ASP A 227 10.57 23.15 7.38
C ASP A 227 9.56 23.07 8.54
N SER A 228 8.58 23.97 8.57
CA SER A 228 7.58 24.04 9.65
C SER A 228 6.67 22.81 9.76
N THR A 229 6.66 21.93 8.76
CA THR A 229 5.87 20.69 8.74
C THR A 229 6.68 19.45 9.12
N SER A 230 8.01 19.58 9.22
CA SER A 230 8.88 18.49 9.62
C SER A 230 8.74 18.20 11.12
N VAL A 231 8.52 16.92 11.46
CA VAL A 231 8.37 16.45 12.84
C VAL A 231 9.54 15.54 13.18
N ALA A 232 10.31 15.90 14.21
CA ALA A 232 11.38 15.04 14.72
C ALA A 232 10.77 13.77 15.31
N VAL A 233 11.35 12.61 14.96
CA VAL A 233 10.88 11.32 15.45
C VAL A 233 11.18 11.22 16.96
N PRO A 234 10.18 10.93 17.81
CA PRO A 234 10.41 10.78 19.24
C PRO A 234 11.50 9.75 19.55
N GLY A 235 12.46 10.11 20.41
CA GLY A 235 13.60 9.25 20.73
C GLY A 235 14.60 9.02 19.59
N ASN A 236 14.46 9.74 18.46
CA ASN A 236 15.34 9.66 17.30
C ASN A 236 15.44 8.25 16.67
N THR A 237 14.39 7.45 16.81
CA THR A 237 14.33 6.07 16.30
C THR A 237 12.90 5.67 16.00
N TYR A 238 12.67 4.81 15.02
CA TYR A 238 11.34 4.26 14.69
C TYR A 238 11.00 3.03 15.56
N SER A 239 11.10 3.20 16.88
CA SER A 239 10.64 2.23 17.88
C SER A 239 9.11 2.09 17.89
N ASP A 240 8.59 1.04 18.53
CA ASP A 240 7.14 0.86 18.65
C ASP A 240 6.46 2.04 19.40
N VAL A 241 7.16 2.60 20.39
CA VAL A 241 6.69 3.76 21.17
C VAL A 241 6.59 5.00 20.27
N SER A 242 7.62 5.30 19.49
CA SER A 242 7.62 6.48 18.62
C SER A 242 6.67 6.34 17.44
N LYS A 243 6.53 5.15 16.86
CA LYS A 243 5.50 4.88 15.84
C LYS A 243 4.10 5.11 16.38
N ARG A 244 3.80 4.61 17.58
CA ARG A 244 2.52 4.86 18.27
C ARG A 244 2.28 6.35 18.48
N GLN A 245 3.27 7.08 19.00
CA GLN A 245 3.17 8.51 19.22
C GLN A 245 2.92 9.29 17.92
N LEU A 246 3.53 8.88 16.81
CA LEU A 246 3.26 9.47 15.49
C LEU A 246 1.85 9.12 14.98
N LEU A 247 1.39 7.88 15.16
CA LEU A 247 0.01 7.50 14.84
C LEU A 247 -1.00 8.35 15.63
N GLU A 248 -0.75 8.60 16.92
CA GLU A 248 -1.57 9.47 17.75
C GLU A 248 -1.50 10.94 17.31
N ALA A 249 -0.31 11.46 17.00
CA ALA A 249 -0.09 12.85 16.61
C ALA A 249 -0.72 13.25 15.27
N PHE A 250 -0.89 12.30 14.35
CA PHE A 250 -1.49 12.50 13.03
C PHE A 250 -2.90 11.93 12.89
N ALA A 251 -3.50 11.41 13.98
CA ALA A 251 -4.82 10.82 13.92
C ALA A 251 -5.89 11.86 13.51
N PRO A 252 -6.84 11.52 12.63
CA PRO A 252 -7.76 12.51 12.06
C PRO A 252 -8.78 13.02 13.09
N LYS A 253 -9.24 14.25 12.88
CA LYS A 253 -10.53 14.72 13.42
C LYS A 253 -11.63 14.26 12.47
N ILE A 254 -12.61 13.51 12.96
CA ILE A 254 -13.75 13.07 12.13
C ILE A 254 -15.02 13.78 12.58
N TRP A 255 -15.73 14.40 11.65
CA TRP A 255 -17.08 14.93 11.86
C TRP A 255 -18.10 13.98 11.24
N PHE A 256 -18.99 13.43 12.06
CA PHE A 256 -20.17 12.73 11.59
C PHE A 256 -21.24 13.74 11.17
N ALA A 257 -21.97 13.42 10.11
CA ALA A 257 -23.04 14.27 9.61
C ALA A 257 -24.10 14.56 10.69
N GLN A 258 -24.75 15.71 10.57
CA GLN A 258 -25.84 16.13 11.43
C GLN A 258 -26.97 15.11 11.39
N GLY A 259 -27.42 14.69 12.58
CA GLY A 259 -28.46 13.69 12.74
C GLY A 259 -27.98 12.25 12.64
N GLU A 260 -26.66 12.01 12.49
CA GLU A 260 -26.11 10.65 12.51
C GLU A 260 -26.52 9.91 13.80
N VAL A 261 -26.86 8.64 13.65
CA VAL A 261 -27.22 7.73 14.74
C VAL A 261 -26.49 6.40 14.69
N TYR A 262 -25.76 6.11 13.61
CA TYR A 262 -24.95 4.91 13.42
C TYR A 262 -23.48 5.26 13.64
N PHE A 263 -23.07 5.34 14.90
CA PHE A 263 -21.71 5.73 15.23
C PHE A 263 -20.72 4.55 15.19
N PRO A 264 -19.41 4.84 15.21
CA PRO A 264 -18.39 3.82 15.34
C PRO A 264 -18.48 3.04 16.66
N SER A 265 -17.87 1.86 16.66
CA SER A 265 -17.57 1.08 17.87
C SER A 265 -16.27 0.31 17.69
N SER A 266 -15.83 -0.43 18.72
CA SER A 266 -14.87 -1.51 18.47
C SER A 266 -15.54 -2.66 17.70
N VAL A 267 -14.74 -3.49 17.05
CA VAL A 267 -15.22 -4.77 16.47
C VAL A 267 -15.78 -5.67 17.58
N GLU A 268 -15.07 -5.72 18.71
CA GLU A 268 -15.42 -6.56 19.87
C GLU A 268 -16.79 -6.21 20.48
N TYR A 269 -17.20 -4.94 20.42
CA TYR A 269 -18.53 -4.50 20.84
C TYR A 269 -19.65 -5.28 20.14
N THR A 270 -19.42 -5.74 18.91
CA THR A 270 -20.43 -6.46 18.12
C THR A 270 -20.54 -7.95 18.47
N PHE A 271 -19.51 -8.56 19.07
CA PHE A 271 -19.44 -10.02 19.29
C PHE A 271 -20.62 -10.63 20.06
N PRO A 272 -21.26 -9.95 21.03
CA PRO A 272 -22.48 -10.47 21.64
C PRO A 272 -23.63 -10.67 20.64
N TYR A 273 -23.65 -9.94 19.53
CA TYR A 273 -24.77 -9.85 18.58
C TYR A 273 -24.53 -10.57 17.25
N VAL A 274 -23.31 -11.02 16.99
CA VAL A 274 -22.92 -11.70 15.74
C VAL A 274 -22.34 -13.09 16.00
N ASP A 275 -22.52 -13.99 15.04
CA ASP A 275 -21.84 -15.28 15.00
C ASP A 275 -20.71 -15.25 13.97
N ARG A 276 -19.53 -15.76 14.34
CA ARG A 276 -18.51 -16.18 13.38
C ARG A 276 -18.90 -17.55 12.85
N TYR A 277 -19.19 -17.66 11.56
CA TYR A 277 -19.66 -18.89 10.93
C TYR A 277 -18.89 -19.19 9.64
N LEU A 278 -18.75 -20.48 9.31
CA LEU A 278 -18.21 -20.89 8.02
C LEU A 278 -19.29 -20.67 6.95
N ASN A 279 -19.05 -19.73 6.03
CA ASN A 279 -19.98 -19.47 4.93
C ASN A 279 -19.81 -20.57 3.86
N PRO A 280 -20.86 -21.36 3.56
CA PRO A 280 -20.76 -22.46 2.61
C PRO A 280 -20.50 -22.02 1.16
N SER A 281 -20.76 -20.75 0.84
CA SER A 281 -20.55 -20.22 -0.51
C SER A 281 -19.11 -19.79 -0.75
N SER A 282 -18.47 -19.17 0.25
CA SER A 282 -17.10 -18.68 0.15
C SER A 282 -16.06 -19.67 0.69
N GLY A 283 -16.48 -20.65 1.49
CA GLY A 283 -15.59 -21.56 2.21
C GLY A 283 -14.80 -20.90 3.34
N LYS A 284 -15.19 -19.68 3.75
CA LYS A 284 -14.42 -18.84 4.69
C LYS A 284 -15.25 -18.46 5.91
N TYR A 285 -14.58 -18.22 7.03
CA TYR A 285 -15.20 -17.72 8.25
C TYR A 285 -15.55 -16.24 8.13
N GLU A 286 -16.83 -15.92 8.32
CA GLU A 286 -17.43 -14.59 8.21
C GLU A 286 -18.30 -14.30 9.44
N LEU A 287 -18.68 -13.04 9.65
CA LEU A 287 -19.67 -12.66 10.65
C LEU A 287 -21.08 -12.66 10.07
N LYS A 288 -22.10 -12.89 10.90
CA LYS A 288 -23.50 -12.59 10.60
C LYS A 288 -24.25 -12.23 11.88
N THR A 289 -25.31 -11.45 11.79
CA THR A 289 -26.19 -11.19 12.95
C THR A 289 -26.77 -12.49 13.50
N LYS A 290 -26.84 -12.60 14.83
CA LYS A 290 -27.59 -13.65 15.53
C LYS A 290 -29.10 -13.47 15.35
N THR A 291 -29.55 -12.22 15.33
CA THR A 291 -30.95 -11.86 15.06
C THR A 291 -31.15 -11.78 13.55
N PRO A 292 -32.11 -12.53 12.97
CA PRO A 292 -32.47 -12.39 11.56
C PRO A 292 -32.92 -10.96 11.24
N LEU A 293 -32.44 -10.40 10.14
CA LEU A 293 -32.91 -9.12 9.62
C LEU A 293 -34.13 -9.38 8.73
N ASP A 294 -35.31 -9.45 9.35
CA ASP A 294 -36.59 -9.58 8.67
C ASP A 294 -37.56 -8.50 9.20
N PRO A 295 -37.89 -7.48 8.39
CA PRO A 295 -37.43 -7.27 7.01
C PRO A 295 -35.93 -6.93 6.94
N TYR A 296 -35.32 -7.02 5.75
CA TYR A 296 -33.86 -6.82 5.57
C TYR A 296 -33.32 -5.47 6.08
N HIS A 297 -34.18 -4.45 6.16
CA HIS A 297 -33.86 -3.13 6.69
C HIS A 297 -34.05 -3.00 8.21
N LEU A 298 -34.33 -4.10 8.93
CA LEU A 298 -34.51 -4.10 10.39
C LEU A 298 -33.24 -3.54 11.07
N LYS A 299 -33.40 -2.43 11.78
CA LYS A 299 -32.30 -1.78 12.51
C LYS A 299 -32.23 -2.33 13.94
N LEU A 300 -31.16 -3.07 14.24
CA LEU A 300 -30.93 -3.64 15.57
C LEU A 300 -30.35 -2.57 16.52
N PRO A 301 -30.66 -2.60 17.82
CA PRO A 301 -30.21 -1.55 18.75
C PRO A 301 -28.69 -1.31 18.77
N TYR A 302 -27.88 -2.36 18.63
CA TYR A 302 -26.41 -2.23 18.64
C TYR A 302 -25.85 -1.56 17.38
N PHE A 303 -26.65 -1.40 16.32
CA PHE A 303 -26.24 -0.67 15.13
C PHE A 303 -25.91 0.80 15.42
N ALA A 304 -26.45 1.35 16.52
CA ALA A 304 -26.17 2.72 16.92
C ALA A 304 -24.68 2.97 17.28
N GLY A 305 -23.90 1.91 17.52
CA GLY A 305 -22.49 2.02 17.90
C GLY A 305 -22.25 2.42 19.34
N ASP A 306 -21.01 2.78 19.64
CA ASP A 306 -20.53 3.18 20.96
C ASP A 306 -19.42 4.22 20.82
N LEU A 307 -19.77 5.39 20.26
CA LEU A 307 -18.81 6.47 19.96
C LEU A 307 -17.91 6.83 21.15
N ALA A 308 -18.48 6.81 22.36
CA ALA A 308 -17.77 7.19 23.58
C ALA A 308 -16.56 6.29 23.87
N ASN A 309 -16.62 5.02 23.47
CA ASN A 309 -15.54 4.04 23.68
C ASN A 309 -14.93 3.53 22.37
N ALA A 310 -15.36 4.06 21.22
CA ALA A 310 -14.89 3.61 19.92
C ALA A 310 -13.38 3.87 19.77
N PRO A 311 -12.60 2.88 19.34
CA PRO A 311 -11.22 3.09 18.94
C PRO A 311 -11.14 3.50 17.46
N ILE A 312 -10.09 4.24 17.11
CA ILE A 312 -9.59 4.24 15.73
C ILE A 312 -8.52 3.16 15.60
N TYR A 313 -8.61 2.33 14.56
CA TYR A 313 -7.62 1.31 14.27
C TYR A 313 -6.55 1.91 13.35
N ALA A 314 -5.36 2.16 13.89
CA ALA A 314 -4.30 2.89 13.21
C ALA A 314 -3.13 1.96 12.85
N PHE A 315 -2.70 2.00 11.59
CA PHE A 315 -1.65 1.13 11.06
C PHE A 315 -0.47 1.95 10.53
N TRP A 316 0.72 1.64 11.01
CA TRP A 316 2.00 2.02 10.42
C TRP A 316 2.32 1.04 9.29
N VAL A 317 2.35 1.53 8.05
CA VAL A 317 2.65 0.70 6.87
C VAL A 317 3.85 1.28 6.14
N GLU A 318 4.97 0.56 6.19
CA GLU A 318 6.17 0.94 5.44
C GLU A 318 5.90 0.87 3.94
N LYS A 319 6.28 1.93 3.24
CA LYS A 319 6.18 2.04 1.78
C LYS A 319 7.57 2.22 1.19
N GLU A 320 7.69 1.96 -0.09
CA GLU A 320 8.90 2.25 -0.84
C GLU A 320 9.22 3.75 -0.82
N TYR A 321 10.39 4.12 -1.35
CA TYR A 321 10.81 5.52 -1.44
C TYR A 321 10.90 6.23 -0.08
N GLN A 322 11.11 5.46 0.99
CA GLN A 322 11.17 5.95 2.38
C GLN A 322 9.87 6.61 2.85
N ASN A 323 8.74 6.26 2.23
CA ASN A 323 7.43 6.69 2.69
C ASN A 323 6.88 5.74 3.76
N VAL A 324 5.97 6.24 4.57
CA VAL A 324 5.13 5.46 5.48
C VAL A 324 3.70 5.97 5.36
N ASP A 325 2.75 5.04 5.30
CA ASP A 325 1.34 5.36 5.39
C ASP A 325 0.86 5.11 6.82
N LEU A 326 0.26 6.13 7.42
CA LEU A 326 -0.51 6.04 8.66
C LEU A 326 -1.98 5.85 8.26
N VAL A 327 -2.46 4.61 8.28
CA VAL A 327 -3.81 4.26 7.83
C VAL A 327 -4.74 4.18 9.03
N TYR A 328 -5.78 5.01 9.05
CA TYR A 328 -6.75 5.10 10.14
C TYR A 328 -8.10 4.52 9.70
N TYR A 329 -8.46 3.37 10.25
CA TYR A 329 -9.75 2.71 10.00
C TYR A 329 -10.74 2.99 11.12
N GLN A 330 -11.91 3.47 10.71
CA GLN A 330 -13.13 3.47 11.50
C GLN A 330 -13.89 2.17 11.26
N PHE A 331 -14.43 1.59 12.34
CA PHE A 331 -15.43 0.53 12.25
C PHE A 331 -16.79 1.02 12.76
N SER A 332 -17.83 0.94 11.94
CA SER A 332 -19.22 1.15 12.37
C SER A 332 -19.96 -0.20 12.35
N PRO A 333 -20.79 -0.54 13.35
CA PRO A 333 -21.56 -1.80 13.32
C PRO A 333 -22.56 -1.90 12.16
N TYR A 334 -22.88 -0.79 11.52
CA TYR A 334 -23.90 -0.70 10.50
C TYR A 334 -23.63 0.47 9.56
N ASP A 335 -23.84 0.24 8.27
CA ASP A 335 -23.93 1.24 7.21
C ASP A 335 -25.41 1.38 6.81
N LEU A 336 -25.90 2.62 6.88
CA LEU A 336 -27.17 2.99 6.27
C LEU A 336 -26.89 3.46 4.84
N GLY A 337 -27.43 2.70 3.88
CA GLY A 337 -27.28 2.96 2.47
C GLY A 337 -28.09 4.18 2.02
N LYS A 338 -28.62 4.11 0.79
CA LYS A 338 -29.34 5.24 0.17
C LYS A 338 -30.77 4.86 -0.14
N THR A 339 -31.63 5.87 -0.22
CA THR A 339 -33.01 5.68 -0.70
C THR A 339 -33.08 5.95 -2.20
N VAL A 340 -33.50 4.94 -2.97
CA VAL A 340 -33.79 5.03 -4.39
C VAL A 340 -35.29 4.88 -4.59
N LEU A 341 -35.97 5.93 -5.07
CA LEU A 341 -37.42 5.92 -5.33
C LEU A 341 -38.28 5.45 -4.13
N GLY A 342 -37.87 5.80 -2.91
CA GLY A 342 -38.55 5.41 -1.66
C GLY A 342 -38.15 4.03 -1.12
N THR A 343 -37.25 3.31 -1.80
CA THR A 343 -36.71 2.02 -1.35
C THR A 343 -35.28 2.20 -0.86
N GLU A 344 -35.01 1.76 0.36
CA GLU A 344 -33.66 1.70 0.92
C GLU A 344 -32.83 0.59 0.26
N VAL A 345 -31.59 0.91 -0.12
CA VAL A 345 -30.66 0.01 -0.80
C VAL A 345 -29.23 0.24 -0.30
N GLY A 346 -28.43 -0.81 -0.31
CA GLY A 346 -26.99 -0.74 -0.05
C GLY A 346 -26.59 -0.91 1.42
N ASP A 347 -27.54 -0.96 2.35
CA ASP A 347 -27.29 -1.19 3.76
C ASP A 347 -26.39 -2.40 4.00
N HIS A 348 -25.47 -2.34 4.96
CA HIS A 348 -24.79 -3.54 5.41
C HIS A 348 -24.46 -3.52 6.90
N VAL A 349 -24.44 -4.71 7.47
CA VAL A 349 -23.88 -4.93 8.82
C VAL A 349 -22.36 -4.84 8.71
N GLY A 350 -21.77 -4.11 9.65
CA GLY A 350 -20.34 -3.79 9.72
C GLY A 350 -19.90 -2.88 8.59
N ASP A 351 -19.07 -1.89 8.88
CA ASP A 351 -18.57 -0.94 7.90
C ASP A 351 -17.13 -0.52 8.24
N TRP A 352 -16.31 -0.35 7.21
CA TRP A 352 -14.89 -0.01 7.33
C TRP A 352 -14.56 1.14 6.40
N GLU A 353 -14.41 2.33 6.99
CA GLU A 353 -14.02 3.54 6.30
C GLU A 353 -12.69 4.06 6.81
N ARG A 354 -11.97 4.85 5.98
CA ARG A 354 -10.59 5.21 6.31
C ARG A 354 -10.13 6.57 5.83
N VAL A 355 -9.15 7.08 6.55
CA VAL A 355 -8.29 8.21 6.17
C VAL A 355 -6.85 7.73 6.28
N THR A 356 -6.00 8.10 5.32
CA THR A 356 -4.57 7.76 5.35
C THR A 356 -3.73 9.01 5.27
N VAL A 357 -2.74 9.15 6.15
CA VAL A 357 -1.71 10.20 6.06
C VAL A 357 -0.42 9.56 5.56
N ARG A 358 0.12 10.03 4.44
CA ARG A 358 1.45 9.64 3.97
C ARG A 358 2.50 10.57 4.54
N LEU A 359 3.50 9.98 5.18
CA LEU A 359 4.70 10.67 5.64
C LEU A 359 5.92 10.23 4.83
N ALA A 360 6.80 11.17 4.50
CA ALA A 360 8.14 10.90 4.00
C ALA A 360 9.13 10.90 5.17
N LYS A 361 9.94 9.85 5.28
CA LYS A 361 11.02 9.74 6.27
C LYS A 361 12.31 10.32 5.71
N PHE A 362 13.08 11.00 6.55
CA PHE A 362 14.42 11.46 6.21
C PHE A 362 15.28 11.67 7.45
N GLU A 363 16.59 11.78 7.24
CA GLU A 363 17.55 12.13 8.28
C GLU A 363 18.23 13.45 7.92
N ASP A 364 18.34 14.35 8.89
CA ASP A 364 19.12 15.58 8.78
C ASP A 364 19.90 15.80 10.08
N ASN A 365 21.21 16.05 9.97
CA ASN A 365 22.10 16.29 11.12
C ASN A 365 21.97 15.23 12.24
N ASN A 366 21.98 13.94 11.87
CA ASN A 366 21.79 12.78 12.77
C ASN A 366 20.43 12.75 13.51
N THR A 367 19.44 13.50 13.03
CA THR A 367 18.07 13.52 13.56
C THR A 367 17.12 12.93 12.52
N GLN A 368 16.34 11.94 12.91
CA GLN A 368 15.29 11.32 12.13
C GLN A 368 14.06 12.22 12.15
N TYR A 369 13.49 12.45 10.98
CA TYR A 369 12.29 13.24 10.79
C TYR A 369 11.26 12.47 9.97
N VAL A 370 10.01 12.82 10.19
CA VAL A 370 8.91 12.56 9.27
C VAL A 370 8.35 13.88 8.76
N LYS A 371 7.90 13.91 7.51
CA LYS A 371 7.18 15.04 6.93
C LYS A 371 5.90 14.54 6.27
N PRO A 372 4.72 15.05 6.64
CA PRO A 372 3.49 14.70 5.95
C PRO A 372 3.48 15.30 4.55
N VAL A 373 3.08 14.50 3.56
CA VAL A 373 3.11 14.90 2.14
C VAL A 373 1.75 14.79 1.47
N GLN A 374 0.94 13.80 1.83
CA GLN A 374 -0.36 13.55 1.21
C GLN A 374 -1.38 13.02 2.24
N VAL A 375 -2.66 13.25 1.98
CA VAL A 375 -3.78 12.64 2.72
C VAL A 375 -4.74 12.00 1.73
N LEU A 376 -5.13 10.76 2.00
CA LEU A 376 -6.15 10.05 1.25
C LEU A 376 -7.43 9.95 2.08
N TYR A 377 -8.56 10.22 1.43
CA TYR A 377 -9.90 10.04 1.97
C TYR A 377 -10.60 8.92 1.19
N GLY A 378 -10.93 7.83 1.88
CA GLY A 378 -11.65 6.69 1.30
C GLY A 378 -13.15 6.86 1.44
N ALA A 379 -13.89 6.62 0.37
CA ALA A 379 -15.36 6.60 0.41
C ALA A 379 -15.87 5.49 -0.50
N HIS A 380 -16.60 4.52 0.07
CA HIS A 380 -17.12 3.37 -0.66
C HIS A 380 -15.99 2.57 -1.37
N PHE A 381 -16.05 2.48 -2.70
CA PHE A 381 -15.04 1.85 -3.56
C PHE A 381 -14.03 2.87 -4.15
N LEU A 382 -14.15 4.15 -3.78
CA LEU A 382 -13.34 5.25 -4.28
C LEU A 382 -12.39 5.75 -3.19
N ALA A 383 -11.35 6.46 -3.63
CA ALA A 383 -10.48 7.23 -2.76
C ALA A 383 -10.00 8.46 -3.52
N THR A 384 -9.76 9.56 -2.80
CA THR A 384 -9.15 10.77 -3.37
C THR A 384 -7.94 11.18 -2.54
N ILE A 385 -6.85 11.50 -3.21
CA ILE A 385 -5.59 11.93 -2.62
C ILE A 385 -5.47 13.44 -2.77
N TYR A 386 -5.06 14.12 -1.70
CA TYR A 386 -4.74 15.54 -1.68
C TYR A 386 -3.33 15.75 -1.15
N SER A 387 -2.68 16.83 -1.57
CA SER A 387 -1.45 17.29 -0.94
C SER A 387 -1.72 17.75 0.50
N TRP A 388 -0.73 17.59 1.37
CA TRP A 388 -0.87 17.91 2.79
C TRP A 388 -1.36 19.34 3.04
N ASP A 389 -0.90 20.31 2.26
CA ASP A 389 -1.25 21.73 2.38
C ASP A 389 -2.68 22.06 1.95
N GLU A 390 -3.33 21.20 1.17
CA GLU A 390 -4.70 21.40 0.70
C GLU A 390 -5.77 20.99 1.73
N VAL A 391 -5.38 20.33 2.82
CA VAL A 391 -6.30 19.71 3.78
C VAL A 391 -6.43 20.56 5.05
N ASP A 392 -7.64 20.71 5.58
CA ASP A 392 -7.85 21.35 6.90
C ASP A 392 -7.33 20.47 8.03
N LYS A 393 -6.77 21.09 9.07
CA LYS A 393 -6.14 20.37 10.19
C LYS A 393 -6.43 21.04 11.53
N ILE A 394 -6.59 20.23 12.57
CA ILE A 394 -6.53 20.71 13.96
C ILE A 394 -5.06 20.68 14.41
N ASP A 395 -4.62 21.76 15.04
CA ASP A 395 -3.27 21.95 15.60
C ASP A 395 -2.10 21.65 14.62
N GLY A 396 -2.38 21.71 13.31
CA GLY A 396 -1.40 21.52 12.25
C GLY A 396 -1.09 20.07 11.89
N THR A 397 -1.56 19.06 12.66
CA THR A 397 -1.22 17.64 12.44
C THR A 397 -2.42 16.69 12.31
N HIS A 398 -3.60 17.07 12.79
CA HIS A 398 -4.78 16.20 12.76
C HIS A 398 -5.67 16.55 11.56
N PRO A 399 -5.58 15.83 10.41
CA PRO A 399 -6.41 16.14 9.24
C PRO A 399 -7.89 16.02 9.58
N VAL A 400 -8.69 16.94 9.05
CA VAL A 400 -10.14 16.96 9.24
C VAL A 400 -10.79 16.10 8.15
N ALA A 401 -11.71 15.23 8.55
CA ALA A 401 -12.55 14.43 7.67
C ALA A 401 -14.03 14.62 8.03
N TYR A 402 -14.88 14.54 7.03
CA TYR A 402 -16.34 14.54 7.17
C TYR A 402 -16.88 13.19 6.74
N SER A 403 -17.38 12.42 7.69
CA SER A 403 -18.01 11.12 7.46
C SER A 403 -19.45 11.34 7.00
N ALA A 404 -19.79 10.77 5.84
CA ALA A 404 -21.10 10.90 5.23
C ALA A 404 -22.21 10.31 6.10
N PHE A 405 -23.38 10.93 6.06
CA PHE A 405 -24.56 10.45 6.78
C PHE A 405 -24.90 9.00 6.37
N GLY A 406 -24.93 8.12 7.36
CA GLY A 406 -25.31 6.72 7.26
C GLY A 406 -24.26 5.81 6.66
N SER A 407 -23.64 6.22 5.54
CA SER A 407 -22.70 5.36 4.80
C SER A 407 -21.23 5.58 5.13
N HIS A 408 -20.96 6.53 6.02
CA HIS A 408 -19.65 6.86 6.59
C HIS A 408 -18.49 7.22 5.65
N GLY A 409 -18.69 7.22 4.33
CA GLY A 409 -17.69 7.61 3.35
C GLY A 409 -16.95 8.88 3.78
N MET A 410 -15.62 8.84 3.76
CA MET A 410 -14.79 9.92 4.28
C MET A 410 -14.53 10.94 3.18
N TRP A 411 -14.85 12.20 3.49
CA TRP A 411 -14.68 13.32 2.57
C TRP A 411 -13.80 14.40 3.19
N LYS A 412 -12.96 15.02 2.37
CA LYS A 412 -12.14 16.17 2.76
C LYS A 412 -13.01 17.38 3.12
N ASP A 413 -14.06 17.61 2.33
CA ASP A 413 -14.89 18.81 2.39
C ASP A 413 -16.35 18.48 2.76
N GLN A 414 -17.04 19.45 3.36
CA GLN A 414 -18.49 19.37 3.56
C GLN A 414 -19.22 19.51 2.22
N GLY A 415 -20.42 18.94 2.12
CA GLY A 415 -21.31 19.09 1.00
C GLY A 415 -21.95 17.77 0.56
N ASN A 416 -22.48 17.82 -0.66
CA ASN A 416 -23.08 16.68 -1.33
C ASN A 416 -22.07 16.09 -2.30
N HIS A 417 -21.73 14.82 -2.14
CA HIS A 417 -20.72 14.11 -2.92
C HIS A 417 -21.38 12.99 -3.71
N VAL A 418 -21.40 13.10 -5.05
CA VAL A 418 -21.93 12.04 -5.92
C VAL A 418 -20.87 10.94 -6.04
N TYR A 419 -21.18 9.73 -5.62
CA TYR A 419 -20.25 8.59 -5.74
C TYR A 419 -20.69 7.55 -6.78
N LYS A 420 -21.95 7.59 -7.23
CA LYS A 420 -22.44 6.70 -8.30
C LYS A 420 -23.64 7.30 -9.04
N ASP A 421 -23.58 7.31 -10.37
CA ASP A 421 -24.74 7.59 -11.21
C ASP A 421 -25.52 6.29 -11.47
N LEU A 422 -26.82 6.30 -11.22
CA LEU A 422 -27.78 5.29 -11.69
C LEU A 422 -28.65 5.89 -12.79
N PHE A 423 -29.30 5.03 -13.58
CA PHE A 423 -30.06 5.47 -14.77
C PHE A 423 -31.12 6.56 -14.50
N VAL A 424 -31.70 6.58 -13.29
CA VAL A 424 -32.77 7.53 -12.90
C VAL A 424 -32.45 8.40 -11.69
N VAL A 425 -31.39 8.09 -10.93
CA VAL A 425 -31.02 8.81 -9.70
C VAL A 425 -29.51 8.80 -9.51
N LYS A 426 -28.99 9.71 -8.69
CA LYS A 426 -27.60 9.69 -8.23
C LYS A 426 -27.54 9.21 -6.79
N LEU A 427 -26.55 8.39 -6.47
CA LEU A 427 -26.22 8.10 -5.08
C LEU A 427 -25.29 9.20 -4.57
N ILE A 428 -25.74 9.87 -3.51
CA ILE A 428 -25.13 11.08 -2.97
C ILE A 428 -24.86 10.87 -1.50
N ASP A 429 -23.63 11.14 -1.11
CA ASP A 429 -23.22 11.28 0.28
C ASP A 429 -23.45 12.72 0.75
N VAL A 430 -24.02 12.86 1.94
CA VAL A 430 -24.19 14.15 2.61
C VAL A 430 -23.21 14.20 3.76
N ALA A 431 -22.16 15.01 3.62
CA ALA A 431 -21.12 15.17 4.62
C ALA A 431 -21.20 16.60 5.18
N ASN A 432 -21.38 16.75 6.49
CA ASN A 432 -21.44 18.07 7.13
C ASN A 432 -21.01 17.98 8.59
N GLN A 433 -20.85 19.14 9.22
CA GLN A 433 -20.32 19.23 10.59
C GLN A 433 -21.41 18.99 11.65
N GLY A 434 -21.58 17.72 12.04
CA GLY A 434 -22.43 17.29 13.15
C GLY A 434 -21.62 16.92 14.40
N THR A 435 -21.62 15.63 14.76
CA THR A 435 -20.92 15.14 15.96
C THR A 435 -19.43 15.00 15.69
N ALA A 436 -18.61 15.55 16.58
CA ALA A 436 -17.16 15.53 16.46
C ALA A 436 -16.55 14.28 17.14
N TRP A 437 -15.51 13.71 16.54
CA TRP A 437 -14.71 12.63 17.12
C TRP A 437 -13.21 12.92 16.99
N ASP A 438 -12.59 13.16 18.13
CA ASP A 438 -11.14 13.33 18.28
C ASP A 438 -10.49 11.95 18.42
N THR A 439 -10.09 11.36 17.29
CA THR A 439 -9.70 9.94 17.23
C THR A 439 -8.43 9.62 18.03
N TRP A 440 -7.56 10.62 18.26
CA TRP A 440 -6.32 10.47 19.03
C TRP A 440 -6.54 10.16 20.52
N HIS A 441 -7.78 10.26 21.04
CA HIS A 441 -8.08 9.89 22.43
C HIS A 441 -8.21 8.37 22.65
N ASN A 442 -8.37 7.58 21.59
CA ASN A 442 -8.48 6.13 21.69
C ASN A 442 -7.91 5.42 20.44
N VAL A 443 -6.58 5.34 20.35
CA VAL A 443 -5.88 4.70 19.23
C VAL A 443 -5.51 3.26 19.58
N GLN A 444 -5.97 2.31 18.75
CA GLN A 444 -5.38 0.98 18.67
C GLN A 444 -4.33 0.96 17.57
N ALA A 445 -3.06 0.83 17.96
CA ALA A 445 -1.92 1.05 17.08
C ALA A 445 -1.26 -0.27 16.66
N PHE A 446 -0.96 -0.39 15.38
CA PHE A 446 -0.37 -1.58 14.78
C PHE A 446 0.70 -1.20 13.76
N GLN A 447 1.64 -2.11 13.51
CA GLN A 447 2.44 -2.09 12.30
C GLN A 447 1.97 -3.23 11.41
N TYR A 448 1.73 -2.95 10.14
CA TYR A 448 1.37 -3.96 9.14
C TYR A 448 2.50 -4.13 8.13
N PHE A 449 2.73 -5.37 7.70
CA PHE A 449 3.77 -5.76 6.77
C PHE A 449 3.12 -6.25 5.47
N PRO A 450 2.98 -5.40 4.43
CA PRO A 450 2.22 -5.71 3.22
C PRO A 450 2.61 -7.05 2.57
N ASN A 451 3.93 -7.25 2.40
CA ASN A 451 4.48 -8.44 1.74
C ASN A 451 4.29 -9.73 2.54
N GLN A 452 4.19 -9.64 3.87
CA GLN A 452 3.92 -10.78 4.75
C GLN A 452 2.42 -10.95 5.02
N LYS A 453 1.59 -9.98 4.64
CA LYS A 453 0.14 -9.97 4.83
C LYS A 453 -0.27 -10.19 6.30
N THR A 454 0.51 -9.63 7.23
CA THR A 454 0.32 -9.74 8.68
C THR A 454 0.78 -8.47 9.39
N GLY A 455 0.54 -8.38 10.70
CA GLY A 455 0.97 -7.24 11.51
C GLY A 455 1.32 -7.60 12.95
N VAL A 456 1.77 -6.59 13.67
CA VAL A 456 2.09 -6.65 15.10
C VAL A 456 1.50 -5.44 15.81
N GLY A 457 1.32 -5.59 17.12
CA GLY A 457 0.84 -4.54 17.99
C GLY A 457 1.91 -3.51 18.36
N LEU A 458 1.54 -2.22 18.41
CA LEU A 458 2.39 -1.14 18.89
C LEU A 458 1.93 -0.71 20.30
N GLY A 459 2.18 -1.59 21.28
CA GLY A 459 1.79 -1.40 22.68
C GLY A 459 0.41 -1.96 23.06
N ASN A 460 -0.29 -2.61 22.13
CA ASN A 460 -1.52 -3.38 22.36
C ASN A 460 -1.44 -4.71 21.58
N PRO A 461 -2.18 -5.77 21.93
CA PRO A 461 -2.14 -7.02 21.17
C PRO A 461 -2.66 -6.82 19.73
N PHE A 462 -2.12 -7.56 18.77
CA PHE A 462 -2.66 -7.63 17.40
C PHE A 462 -3.90 -8.54 17.41
N PRO A 463 -5.10 -8.05 17.03
CA PRO A 463 -6.33 -8.84 17.11
C PRO A 463 -6.35 -10.04 16.17
N ASP A 464 -6.83 -11.18 16.65
CA ASP A 464 -6.96 -12.42 15.86
C ASP A 464 -7.90 -12.25 14.63
N TRP A 465 -8.92 -11.40 14.75
CA TRP A 465 -9.84 -11.12 13.63
C TRP A 465 -9.21 -10.37 12.46
N LEU A 466 -8.04 -9.73 12.65
CA LEU A 466 -7.20 -9.17 11.58
C LEU A 466 -6.33 -10.22 10.88
N GLY A 467 -6.32 -11.46 11.38
CA GLY A 467 -5.69 -12.60 10.72
C GLY A 467 -6.28 -12.87 9.33
N ARG A 468 -5.57 -13.72 8.57
CA ARG A 468 -5.94 -14.08 7.20
C ARG A 468 -6.16 -15.57 6.96
N ASP A 469 -6.00 -16.39 8.00
CA ASP A 469 -6.37 -17.80 7.94
C ASP A 469 -7.89 -17.94 8.13
N TYR A 470 -8.63 -17.72 7.05
CA TYR A 470 -10.10 -17.72 7.08
C TYR A 470 -10.72 -19.12 7.04
N GLU A 471 -9.90 -20.17 6.97
CA GLU A 471 -10.35 -21.55 6.82
C GLU A 471 -10.14 -22.35 8.12
N ASP A 472 -9.18 -21.93 8.96
CA ASP A 472 -9.02 -22.53 10.29
C ASP A 472 -10.15 -22.09 11.25
N PRO A 473 -10.90 -23.04 11.85
CA PRO A 473 -11.86 -22.76 12.91
C PRO A 473 -11.25 -22.01 14.11
N ASN A 474 -9.96 -22.18 14.39
CA ASN A 474 -9.30 -21.66 15.60
C ASN A 474 -8.58 -20.33 15.40
N SER A 475 -8.45 -19.82 14.18
CA SER A 475 -7.64 -18.61 13.89
C SER A 475 -8.24 -17.30 14.41
N GLY A 476 -9.54 -17.26 14.69
CA GLY A 476 -10.28 -16.03 14.98
C GLY A 476 -10.45 -15.07 13.78
N ALA A 477 -9.79 -15.33 12.64
CA ALA A 477 -9.81 -14.46 11.47
C ALA A 477 -11.21 -14.29 10.88
N ILE A 478 -11.50 -13.10 10.37
CA ILE A 478 -12.81 -12.74 9.80
C ILE A 478 -12.63 -12.26 8.36
N TYR A 479 -13.23 -12.99 7.42
CA TYR A 479 -13.18 -12.65 6.00
C TYR A 479 -14.17 -11.54 5.63
N ARG A 480 -15.38 -11.55 6.17
CA ARG A 480 -16.39 -10.49 5.94
C ARG A 480 -17.13 -10.16 7.23
N PHE A 481 -17.42 -8.87 7.42
CA PHE A 481 -17.92 -8.30 8.67
C PHE A 481 -19.44 -8.07 8.63
N GLY A 482 -20.25 -9.05 8.23
CA GLY A 482 -21.68 -8.88 8.24
C GLY A 482 -22.42 -9.87 7.36
N ASN A 483 -23.72 -9.66 7.23
CA ASN A 483 -24.63 -10.62 6.62
C ASN A 483 -24.36 -10.80 5.11
N PRO A 484 -24.76 -11.94 4.51
CA PRO A 484 -24.77 -12.11 3.07
C PRO A 484 -25.73 -11.13 2.38
N SER A 485 -25.42 -10.78 1.14
CA SER A 485 -26.27 -9.91 0.32
C SER A 485 -27.68 -10.49 0.15
N GLN A 486 -28.72 -9.66 0.22
CA GLN A 486 -30.12 -10.03 0.05
C GLN A 486 -30.86 -9.08 -0.88
N GLY A 487 -31.62 -9.65 -1.80
CA GLY A 487 -32.50 -8.93 -2.73
C GLY A 487 -31.76 -7.96 -3.66
N THR A 488 -32.50 -7.35 -4.58
CA THR A 488 -31.99 -6.23 -5.35
C THR A 488 -33.11 -5.29 -5.78
N PHE A 489 -32.80 -4.01 -5.86
CA PHE A 489 -33.64 -2.98 -6.42
C PHE A 489 -32.77 -2.07 -7.29
N PHE A 490 -33.09 -1.96 -8.58
CA PHE A 490 -32.29 -1.22 -9.58
C PHE A 490 -30.79 -1.59 -9.59
N GLY A 491 -30.49 -2.88 -9.44
CA GLY A 491 -29.11 -3.38 -9.45
C GLY A 491 -28.28 -2.99 -8.21
N GLN A 492 -28.90 -2.38 -7.20
CA GLN A 492 -28.32 -2.26 -5.86
C GLN A 492 -28.93 -3.34 -4.97
N PRO A 493 -28.16 -3.95 -4.05
CA PRO A 493 -28.71 -4.90 -3.08
C PRO A 493 -29.64 -4.19 -2.09
N LEU A 494 -30.67 -4.89 -1.57
CA LEU A 494 -31.49 -4.34 -0.48
C LEU A 494 -30.72 -4.39 0.85
N LEU A 495 -30.01 -5.48 1.08
CA LEU A 495 -28.95 -5.60 2.08
C LEU A 495 -27.70 -6.04 1.34
N ALA A 496 -26.65 -5.22 1.34
CA ALA A 496 -25.36 -5.56 0.79
C ALA A 496 -24.63 -6.61 1.65
N GLY A 497 -23.72 -7.36 1.02
CA GLY A 497 -22.87 -8.30 1.73
C GLY A 497 -21.84 -7.56 2.59
N GLY A 498 -21.72 -7.91 3.87
CA GLY A 498 -20.80 -7.24 4.81
C GLY A 498 -19.37 -7.08 4.24
N PRO A 499 -18.65 -6.01 4.56
CA PRO A 499 -17.39 -5.68 3.91
C PRO A 499 -16.25 -6.60 4.35
N GLY A 500 -15.19 -6.69 3.53
CA GLY A 500 -13.91 -7.24 3.97
C GLY A 500 -13.22 -6.28 4.94
N GLY A 501 -12.43 -6.83 5.87
CA GLY A 501 -11.69 -6.04 6.87
C GLY A 501 -10.45 -5.31 6.31
N PRO A 502 -9.76 -4.52 7.16
CA PRO A 502 -8.55 -3.77 6.78
C PRO A 502 -7.48 -4.61 6.07
N GLN A 503 -7.29 -5.86 6.50
CA GLN A 503 -6.31 -6.81 5.97
C GLN A 503 -6.61 -7.31 4.53
N GLN A 504 -7.69 -6.83 3.92
CA GLN A 504 -8.05 -7.08 2.52
C GLN A 504 -8.00 -5.82 1.65
N LYS A 505 -7.71 -4.67 2.25
CA LYS A 505 -7.68 -3.38 1.55
C LYS A 505 -6.27 -3.08 1.06
N THR A 506 -6.15 -2.50 -0.12
CA THR A 506 -4.87 -2.19 -0.76
C THR A 506 -4.01 -1.27 0.11
N ALA A 507 -4.63 -0.38 0.91
CA ALA A 507 -3.96 0.43 1.92
C ALA A 507 -2.93 -0.34 2.77
N LEU A 508 -3.27 -1.57 3.19
CA LEU A 508 -2.40 -2.44 3.99
C LEU A 508 -1.63 -3.46 3.15
N LEU A 509 -2.08 -3.78 1.94
CA LEU A 509 -1.52 -4.86 1.12
C LEU A 509 -0.52 -4.40 0.07
N ASN A 510 -0.42 -3.10 -0.19
CA ASN A 510 0.48 -2.54 -1.19
C ASN A 510 1.59 -1.73 -0.53
N ASP A 511 2.85 -2.03 -0.82
CA ASP A 511 4.02 -1.33 -0.30
C ASP A 511 4.52 -0.19 -1.22
N VAL A 512 3.81 0.09 -2.32
CA VAL A 512 4.20 1.06 -3.37
C VAL A 512 3.23 2.24 -3.42
N THR A 513 1.95 1.96 -3.66
CA THR A 513 0.92 2.97 -3.95
C THR A 513 0.17 3.40 -2.69
N LEU A 514 -0.40 4.61 -2.75
CA LEU A 514 -1.31 5.11 -1.73
C LEU A 514 -2.72 4.59 -2.06
N ASP A 515 -2.95 3.30 -1.75
CA ASP A 515 -4.22 2.56 -1.87
C ASP A 515 -4.81 2.33 -3.29
#